data_AF-A0A971Z1Z7-F1
#
_entry.id   AF-A0A971Z1Z7-F1
#
_cell.length_a   1.000
_cell.length_b   1.000
_cell.length_c   1.000
_cell.angle_alpha   90.00
_cell.angle_beta   90.00
_cell.angle_gamma   90.00
#
_symmetry.space_group_name_H-M   'P 1'
#
loop_
_entity.id
_entity.type
_entity.pdbx_description
1 polymer ?
#
loop_
_entity_poly.entity_id
_entity_poly.type
_entity_poly.pdbx_seq_one_letter_code
_entity_poly.pdbx_strand_id
1 'polypeptide(L)'
;MSFIRYRQSRHQGKFGLRRQQGAVAIEFAVLFMVFFAVLYAVIAYSIPLLLTLTFNHLSAEATRAAVRIDPAIGLAAYKQSVSKVVQDTVDSSWLPKSWVDDERCAPPADTGLQWINLESSHALLATETLGTVERMQLHVCLQREYNRNNAIIPILTVFGVDIPSLPKDEDGNITLRGRSTIRL
;
A
#
# COMPACT_ATOMS: atom_id res chain seq x y z
N MET A 1 -40.48 18.43 87.98
CA MET A 1 -40.05 17.22 87.24
C MET A 1 -40.28 17.51 85.76
N SER A 2 -39.20 17.87 85.05
CA SER A 2 -39.18 18.21 83.62
C SER A 2 -39.64 17.05 82.76
N PHE A 3 -40.46 17.28 81.72
CA PHE A 3 -40.35 16.48 80.50
C PHE A 3 -40.64 17.33 79.24
N ILE A 4 -39.53 17.76 78.66
CA ILE A 4 -39.16 17.74 77.23
C ILE A 4 -40.14 18.35 76.22
N ARG A 5 -39.73 19.53 75.77
CA ARG A 5 -40.22 20.35 74.65
C ARG A 5 -40.13 19.58 73.32
N TYR A 6 -41.24 19.50 72.59
CA TYR A 6 -41.28 19.10 71.17
C TYR A 6 -40.42 20.06 70.33
N ARG A 7 -39.50 19.52 69.51
CA ARG A 7 -38.88 20.26 68.40
C ARG A 7 -38.87 19.39 67.16
N GLN A 8 -39.93 19.52 66.38
CA GLN A 8 -40.06 18.92 65.05
C GLN A 8 -39.17 19.71 64.09
N SER A 9 -38.01 19.16 63.75
CA SER A 9 -37.07 19.78 62.80
C SER A 9 -37.42 19.34 61.39
N ARG A 10 -38.17 20.16 60.64
CA ARG A 10 -38.27 20.02 59.18
C ARG A 10 -36.97 20.50 58.55
N HIS A 11 -36.09 19.58 58.18
CA HIS A 11 -35.02 19.90 57.23
C HIS A 11 -35.51 19.67 55.80
N GLN A 12 -35.95 20.76 55.16
CA GLN A 12 -35.96 20.85 53.70
C GLN A 12 -34.50 20.88 53.21
N GLY A 13 -33.96 19.72 52.84
CA GLY A 13 -32.71 19.60 52.11
C GLY A 13 -33.00 19.56 50.61
N LYS A 14 -32.63 20.63 49.89
CA LYS A 14 -32.72 20.75 48.43
C LYS A 14 -32.01 19.55 47.77
N PHE A 15 -32.73 18.76 46.96
CA PHE A 15 -32.10 17.85 46.00
C PHE A 15 -31.42 18.70 44.92
N GLY A 16 -30.15 19.02 45.14
CA GLY A 16 -29.32 19.58 44.08
C GLY A 16 -29.23 18.56 42.94
N LEU A 17 -29.70 18.93 41.75
CA LEU A 17 -29.33 18.26 40.51
C LEU A 17 -27.80 18.31 40.41
N ARG A 18 -27.12 17.27 40.89
CA ARG A 18 -25.69 17.06 40.64
C ARG A 18 -25.54 16.93 39.12
N ARG A 19 -25.09 17.99 38.48
CA ARG A 19 -24.68 17.99 37.07
C ARG A 19 -23.55 16.98 36.96
N GLN A 20 -23.84 15.81 36.38
CA GLN A 20 -22.86 14.73 36.21
C GLN A 20 -21.86 15.11 35.12
N GLN A 21 -20.86 15.92 35.48
CA GLN A 21 -19.80 16.34 34.56
C GLN A 21 -18.82 15.19 34.24
N GLY A 22 -18.78 14.13 35.07
CA GLY A 22 -17.89 12.97 34.88
C GLY A 22 -18.34 11.97 33.82
N ALA A 23 -19.66 11.75 33.67
CA ALA A 23 -20.20 10.81 32.67
C ALA A 23 -19.87 11.26 31.23
N VAL A 24 -20.04 12.56 30.97
CA VAL A 24 -19.73 13.18 29.67
C VAL A 24 -18.23 13.06 29.33
N ALA A 25 -17.35 13.15 30.33
CA ALA A 25 -15.91 13.05 30.10
C ALA A 25 -15.48 11.63 29.68
N ILE A 26 -16.08 10.59 30.27
CA ILE A 26 -15.78 9.19 29.92
C ILE A 26 -16.31 8.85 28.52
N GLU A 27 -17.53 9.30 28.20
CA GLU A 27 -18.12 9.11 26.87
C GLU A 27 -17.28 9.78 25.79
N PHE A 28 -16.82 11.02 26.04
CA PHE A 28 -15.92 11.73 25.13
C PHE A 28 -14.57 11.02 24.95
N ALA A 29 -13.99 10.45 26.01
CA ALA A 29 -12.72 9.74 25.92
C ALA A 29 -12.81 8.51 24.98
N VAL A 30 -13.91 7.75 25.05
CA VAL A 30 -14.13 6.60 24.16
C VAL A 30 -14.30 7.05 22.71
N LEU A 31 -15.14 8.06 22.46
CA LEU A 31 -15.35 8.61 21.12
C LEU A 31 -14.06 9.17 20.51
N PHE A 32 -13.25 9.83 21.33
CA PHE A 32 -11.94 10.33 20.94
C PHE A 32 -11.04 9.18 20.47
N MET A 33 -10.91 8.10 21.26
CA MET A 33 -10.12 6.93 20.86
C MET A 33 -10.62 6.29 19.56
N VAL A 34 -11.93 6.12 19.42
CA VAL A 34 -12.54 5.56 18.20
C VAL A 34 -12.26 6.45 16.98
N PHE A 35 -12.38 7.77 17.13
CA PHE A 35 -12.09 8.71 16.05
C PHE A 35 -10.63 8.58 15.56
N PHE A 36 -9.67 8.56 16.47
CA PHE A 36 -8.25 8.37 16.10
C PHE A 36 -7.98 6.99 15.49
N ALA A 37 -8.62 5.93 16.00
CA ALA A 37 -8.47 4.60 15.43
C ALA A 37 -8.98 4.52 13.98
N VAL A 38 -10.16 5.09 13.72
CA VAL A 38 -10.73 5.14 12.36
C VAL A 38 -9.89 6.04 11.45
N LEU A 39 -9.49 7.24 11.92
CA LEU A 39 -8.64 8.15 11.16
C LEU A 39 -7.31 7.48 10.78
N TYR A 40 -6.66 6.83 11.76
CA TYR A 40 -5.43 6.10 11.53
C TYR A 40 -5.64 4.96 10.53
N ALA A 41 -6.72 4.18 10.67
CA ALA A 41 -7.04 3.12 9.70
C ALA A 41 -7.23 3.68 8.29
N VAL A 42 -7.98 4.76 8.12
CA VAL A 42 -8.19 5.39 6.80
C VAL A 42 -6.85 5.79 6.17
N ILE A 43 -5.96 6.43 6.93
CA ILE A 43 -4.64 6.85 6.43
C ILE A 43 -3.74 5.63 6.15
N ALA A 44 -3.65 4.70 7.10
CA ALA A 44 -2.77 3.55 7.03
C ALA A 44 -3.14 2.57 5.91
N TYR A 45 -4.42 2.42 5.57
CA TYR A 45 -4.85 1.56 4.46
C TYR A 45 -4.94 2.30 3.12
N SER A 46 -5.22 3.61 3.11
CA SER A 46 -5.33 4.36 1.85
C SER A 46 -4.00 4.49 1.11
N ILE A 47 -2.87 4.72 1.81
CA ILE A 47 -1.58 4.89 1.16
C ILE A 47 -1.09 3.59 0.47
N PRO A 48 -1.03 2.41 1.12
CA PRO A 48 -0.67 1.16 0.46
C PRO A 48 -1.61 0.80 -0.69
N LEU A 49 -2.91 1.09 -0.55
CA LEU A 49 -3.89 0.85 -1.61
C LEU A 49 -3.63 1.76 -2.82
N LEU A 50 -3.49 3.07 -2.58
CA LEU A 50 -3.19 4.05 -3.63
C LEU A 50 -1.87 3.74 -4.33
N LEU A 51 -0.86 3.31 -3.58
CA LEU A 51 0.44 2.92 -4.15
C LEU A 51 0.29 1.67 -5.02
N THR A 52 -0.42 0.64 -4.55
CA THR A 52 -0.72 -0.56 -5.35
C THR A 52 -1.49 -0.21 -6.63
N LEU A 53 -2.48 0.68 -6.55
CA LEU A 53 -3.24 1.14 -7.72
C LEU A 53 -2.32 1.89 -8.70
N THR A 54 -1.44 2.75 -8.19
CA THR A 54 -0.48 3.50 -9.00
C THR A 54 0.53 2.58 -9.68
N PHE A 55 1.08 1.60 -8.98
CA PHE A 55 1.99 0.61 -9.56
C PHE A 55 1.33 -0.20 -10.67
N ASN A 56 0.06 -0.59 -10.51
CA ASN A 56 -0.69 -1.28 -11.56
C ASN A 56 -0.95 -0.37 -12.76
N HIS A 57 -1.27 0.91 -12.53
CA HIS A 57 -1.47 1.87 -13.61
C HIS A 57 -0.18 2.12 -14.40
N LEU A 58 0.92 2.43 -13.70
CA LEU A 58 2.21 2.75 -14.31
C LEU A 58 2.83 1.55 -15.01
N SER A 59 2.73 0.34 -14.44
CA SER A 59 3.21 -0.86 -15.14
C SER A 59 2.44 -1.07 -16.45
N ALA A 60 1.12 -0.91 -16.46
CA ALA A 60 0.32 -0.99 -17.67
C ALA A 60 0.64 0.14 -18.67
N GLU A 61 0.85 1.37 -18.20
CA GLU A 61 1.23 2.50 -19.05
C GLU A 61 2.61 2.33 -19.67
N ALA A 62 3.63 2.00 -18.88
CA ALA A 62 4.98 1.74 -19.34
C ALA A 62 5.02 0.59 -20.35
N THR A 63 4.23 -0.45 -20.09
CA THR A 63 4.07 -1.57 -21.02
C THR A 63 3.48 -1.12 -22.36
N ARG A 64 2.42 -0.29 -22.34
CA ARG A 64 1.83 0.28 -23.57
C ARG A 64 2.78 1.22 -24.30
N ALA A 65 3.59 1.99 -23.57
CA ALA A 65 4.58 2.87 -24.15
C ALA A 65 5.67 2.07 -24.89
N ALA A 66 6.09 0.94 -24.32
CA ALA A 66 7.08 0.05 -24.93
C ALA A 66 6.61 -0.65 -26.22
N VAL A 67 5.30 -0.87 -26.40
CA VAL A 67 4.74 -1.43 -27.66
C VAL A 67 5.06 -0.57 -28.88
N ARG A 68 5.26 0.74 -28.69
CA ARG A 68 5.55 1.67 -29.80
C ARG A 68 6.97 1.51 -30.36
N ILE A 69 7.81 0.73 -29.70
CA ILE A 69 9.20 0.49 -30.11
C ILE A 69 9.20 -0.64 -31.13
N ASP A 70 9.75 -0.36 -32.30
CA ASP A 70 9.89 -1.34 -33.37
C ASP A 70 10.92 -2.43 -32.99
N PRO A 71 10.55 -3.72 -32.98
CA PRO A 71 11.50 -4.81 -32.73
C PRO A 71 12.52 -5.01 -33.86
N ALA A 72 12.30 -4.44 -35.05
CA ALA A 72 13.20 -4.59 -36.22
C ALA A 72 14.53 -3.83 -36.08
N ILE A 73 14.69 -2.96 -35.06
CA ILE A 73 15.91 -2.18 -34.80
C ILE A 73 17.08 -3.01 -34.25
N GLY A 74 16.89 -4.32 -34.07
CA GLY A 74 17.87 -5.24 -33.52
C GLY A 74 17.79 -5.38 -32.00
N LEU A 75 18.08 -6.57 -31.47
CA LEU A 75 17.82 -6.96 -30.08
C LEU A 75 18.48 -6.04 -29.04
N ALA A 76 19.73 -5.60 -29.28
CA ALA A 76 20.45 -4.75 -28.34
C ALA A 76 19.84 -3.34 -28.26
N ALA A 77 19.57 -2.71 -29.40
CA ALA A 77 18.93 -1.40 -29.46
C ALA A 77 17.48 -1.44 -28.95
N TYR A 78 16.79 -2.56 -29.19
CA TYR A 78 15.46 -2.81 -28.67
C TYR A 78 15.43 -2.85 -27.14
N LYS A 79 16.28 -3.67 -26.51
CA LYS A 79 16.38 -3.74 -25.04
C LYS A 79 16.67 -2.38 -24.42
N GLN A 80 17.59 -1.61 -25.00
CA GLN A 80 17.92 -0.27 -24.49
C GLN A 80 16.75 0.71 -24.63
N SER A 81 16.05 0.69 -25.77
CA SER A 81 14.91 1.56 -26.02
C SER A 81 13.74 1.24 -25.09
N VAL A 82 13.46 -0.05 -24.88
CA VAL A 82 12.40 -0.51 -23.95
C VAL A 82 12.76 -0.12 -22.53
N SER A 83 13.99 -0.40 -22.09
CA SER A 83 14.49 -0.04 -20.77
C SER A 83 14.32 1.46 -20.51
N LYS A 84 14.74 2.29 -21.48
CA LYS A 84 14.60 3.75 -21.40
C LYS A 84 13.15 4.21 -21.32
N VAL A 85 12.27 3.72 -22.19
CA VAL A 85 10.86 4.13 -22.20
C VAL A 85 10.15 3.72 -20.89
N VAL A 86 10.45 2.54 -20.37
CA VAL A 86 9.91 2.09 -19.07
C VAL A 86 10.39 3.00 -17.94
N GLN A 87 11.69 3.29 -17.88
CA GLN A 87 12.26 4.20 -16.89
C GLN A 87 11.65 5.60 -16.99
N ASP A 88 11.61 6.19 -18.19
CA ASP A 88 11.07 7.53 -18.43
C ASP A 88 9.58 7.60 -18.02
N THR A 89 8.81 6.53 -18.22
CA THR A 89 7.39 6.47 -17.78
C THR A 89 7.27 6.48 -16.25
N VAL A 90 8.13 5.76 -15.55
CA VAL A 90 8.12 5.71 -14.08
C VAL A 90 8.64 7.02 -13.48
N ASP A 91 9.74 7.55 -14.03
CA ASP A 91 10.39 8.79 -13.59
C ASP A 91 9.53 10.04 -13.84
N SER A 92 8.67 10.02 -14.87
CA SER A 92 7.71 11.10 -15.13
C SER A 92 6.45 11.04 -14.27
N SER A 93 6.28 9.98 -13.50
CA SER A 93 5.15 9.84 -12.57
C SER A 93 5.32 10.74 -11.34
N TRP A 94 4.26 10.82 -10.53
CA TRP A 94 4.30 11.54 -9.26
C TRP A 94 5.07 10.79 -8.16
N LEU A 95 5.44 9.52 -8.40
CA LEU A 95 6.08 8.67 -7.39
C LEU A 95 7.50 9.15 -7.08
N PRO A 96 7.86 9.28 -5.80
CA PRO A 96 9.25 9.43 -5.41
C PRO A 96 10.06 8.20 -5.83
N LYS A 97 11.29 8.41 -6.31
CA LYS A 97 12.19 7.30 -6.69
C LYS A 97 12.44 6.31 -5.55
N SER A 98 12.54 6.82 -4.32
CA SER A 98 12.72 6.00 -3.12
C SER A 98 11.51 5.15 -2.74
N TRP A 99 10.38 5.30 -3.43
CA TRP A 99 9.15 4.54 -3.19
C TRP A 99 9.04 3.28 -4.06
N VAL A 100 9.94 3.11 -5.02
CA VAL A 100 10.06 1.90 -5.82
C VAL A 100 11.37 1.24 -5.44
N ASP A 101 11.34 -0.08 -5.25
CA ASP A 101 12.56 -0.81 -4.93
C ASP A 101 13.42 -0.96 -6.18
N ASP A 102 14.73 -0.81 -6.01
CA ASP A 102 15.73 -1.10 -7.05
C ASP A 102 15.90 -2.61 -7.28
N GLU A 103 15.28 -3.44 -6.42
CA GLU A 103 15.34 -4.89 -6.52
C GLU A 103 14.62 -5.40 -7.78
N ARG A 104 15.28 -6.34 -8.46
CA ARG A 104 14.79 -6.95 -9.69
C ARG A 104 13.51 -7.74 -9.39
N CYS A 105 12.47 -7.50 -10.18
CA CYS A 105 11.23 -8.24 -10.03
C CYS A 105 11.42 -9.73 -10.34
N ALA A 106 10.71 -10.57 -9.59
CA ALA A 106 10.60 -11.97 -9.90
C ALA A 106 9.90 -12.15 -11.27
N PRO A 107 10.38 -13.08 -12.11
CA PRO A 107 9.72 -13.38 -13.38
C PRO A 107 8.32 -13.98 -13.13
N PRO A 108 7.37 -13.83 -14.08
CA PRO A 108 6.09 -14.49 -14.01
C PRO A 108 6.24 -16.01 -13.92
N ALA A 109 5.60 -16.61 -12.90
CA ALA A 109 5.58 -18.05 -12.69
C ALA A 109 4.93 -18.79 -13.87
N ASP A 110 5.31 -20.07 -14.05
CA ASP A 110 4.68 -21.03 -14.96
C ASP A 110 4.64 -20.64 -16.45
N THR A 111 5.49 -19.71 -16.88
CA THR A 111 5.55 -19.30 -18.30
C THR A 111 6.37 -20.24 -19.16
N GLY A 112 7.30 -21.01 -18.58
CA GLY A 112 8.26 -21.83 -19.34
C GLY A 112 9.25 -21.01 -20.17
N LEU A 113 9.29 -19.68 -19.98
CA LEU A 113 10.13 -18.75 -20.73
C LEU A 113 11.37 -18.36 -19.93
N GLN A 114 12.46 -18.08 -20.65
CA GLN A 114 13.68 -17.52 -20.09
C GLN A 114 13.57 -15.99 -20.03
N TRP A 115 13.34 -15.47 -18.82
CA TRP A 115 13.22 -14.02 -18.57
C TRP A 115 14.57 -13.39 -18.30
N ILE A 116 14.85 -12.29 -18.99
CA ILE A 116 16.06 -11.49 -18.83
C ILE A 116 15.67 -10.14 -18.25
N ASN A 117 16.32 -9.73 -17.16
CA ASN A 117 16.14 -8.40 -16.59
C ASN A 117 16.79 -7.35 -17.50
N LEU A 118 16.06 -6.28 -17.80
CA LEU A 118 16.61 -5.15 -18.54
C LEU A 118 17.32 -4.21 -17.55
N GLU A 119 18.61 -3.97 -17.79
CA GLU A 119 19.43 -3.14 -16.91
C GLU A 119 18.79 -1.77 -16.66
N SER A 120 18.89 -1.30 -15.42
CA SER A 120 18.37 0.00 -14.94
C SER A 120 16.86 0.21 -15.07
N SER A 121 16.07 -0.80 -15.47
CA SER A 121 14.62 -0.67 -15.63
C SER A 121 13.84 -1.65 -14.76
N HIS A 122 12.57 -1.31 -14.56
CA HIS A 122 11.57 -2.14 -13.90
C HIS A 122 10.94 -3.17 -14.86
N ALA A 123 11.72 -3.71 -15.80
CA ALA A 123 11.23 -4.55 -16.88
C ALA A 123 12.06 -5.84 -17.08
N LEU A 124 11.36 -6.90 -17.45
CA LEU A 124 11.91 -8.17 -17.91
C LEU A 124 11.43 -8.46 -19.32
N LEU A 125 12.31 -9.05 -20.13
CA LEU A 125 12.00 -9.46 -21.49
C LEU A 125 12.27 -10.95 -21.64
N ALA A 126 11.36 -11.64 -22.28
CA ALA A 126 11.52 -13.02 -22.68
C ALA A 126 11.22 -13.19 -24.16
N THR A 127 11.82 -14.21 -24.77
CA THR A 127 11.51 -14.62 -26.13
C THR A 127 10.74 -15.94 -26.07
N GLU A 128 9.62 -15.99 -26.78
CA GLU A 128 8.80 -17.18 -26.97
C GLU A 128 8.91 -17.62 -28.43
N THR A 129 9.36 -18.85 -28.67
CA THR A 129 9.41 -19.44 -30.02
C THR A 129 8.18 -20.32 -30.23
N LEU A 130 7.33 -19.93 -31.18
CA LEU A 130 6.11 -20.66 -31.54
C LEU A 130 6.24 -21.20 -32.96
N GLY A 131 6.84 -22.38 -33.10
CA GLY A 131 7.18 -22.96 -34.39
C GLY A 131 8.30 -22.17 -35.08
N THR A 132 7.99 -21.51 -36.20
CA THR A 132 8.94 -20.65 -36.94
C THR A 132 8.84 -19.16 -36.57
N VAL A 133 7.89 -18.78 -35.70
CA VAL A 133 7.66 -17.39 -35.31
C VAL A 133 8.30 -17.14 -33.95
N GLU A 134 9.20 -16.16 -33.90
CA GLU A 134 9.76 -15.64 -32.66
C GLU A 134 8.89 -14.47 -32.18
N ARG A 135 8.39 -14.54 -30.95
CA ARG A 135 7.62 -13.48 -30.29
C ARG A 135 8.34 -13.00 -29.06
N MET A 136 8.24 -11.71 -28.77
CA MET A 136 8.80 -11.16 -27.54
C MET A 136 7.69 -10.97 -26.52
N GLN A 137 8.01 -11.19 -25.26
CA GLN A 137 7.15 -10.88 -24.13
C GLN A 137 7.85 -9.87 -23.23
N LEU A 138 7.14 -8.81 -22.89
CA LEU A 138 7.59 -7.79 -21.96
C LEU A 138 6.79 -7.89 -20.68
N HIS A 139 7.48 -7.91 -19.55
CA HIS A 139 6.90 -7.85 -18.23
C HIS A 139 7.43 -6.62 -17.52
N VAL A 140 6.56 -5.66 -17.21
CA VAL A 140 6.90 -4.50 -16.38
C VAL A 140 6.35 -4.73 -14.98
N CYS A 141 7.18 -4.51 -13.97
CA CYS A 141 6.83 -4.75 -12.58
C CYS A 141 7.43 -3.67 -11.67
N LEU A 142 6.58 -3.05 -10.88
CA LEU A 142 6.94 -2.11 -9.83
C LEU A 142 6.62 -2.75 -8.50
N GLN A 143 7.55 -2.73 -7.56
CA GLN A 143 7.35 -3.30 -6.24
C GLN A 143 7.99 -2.44 -5.14
N ARG A 144 7.43 -2.60 -3.94
CA ARG A 144 7.95 -2.04 -2.71
C ARG A 144 7.73 -2.99 -1.55
N GLU A 145 8.76 -3.32 -0.80
CA GLU A 145 8.63 -4.01 0.48
C GLU A 145 8.00 -3.07 1.54
N TYR A 146 6.97 -3.55 2.23
CA TYR A 146 6.26 -2.81 3.27
C TYR A 146 6.50 -3.44 4.64
N ASN A 147 7.69 -3.19 5.19
CA ASN A 147 8.11 -3.61 6.53
C ASN A 147 8.29 -2.38 7.45
N ARG A 148 8.69 -2.58 8.72
CA ARG A 148 8.86 -1.47 9.68
C ARG A 148 9.90 -0.41 9.26
N ASN A 149 10.85 -0.75 8.40
CA ASN A 149 11.90 0.14 7.93
C ASN A 149 11.50 0.90 6.66
N ASN A 150 10.68 0.27 5.81
CA ASN A 150 10.32 0.78 4.48
C ASN A 150 8.86 1.26 4.36
N ALA A 151 8.05 1.05 5.41
CA ALA A 151 6.67 1.48 5.45
C ALA A 151 6.56 3.02 5.37
N ILE A 152 5.71 3.49 4.46
CA ILE A 152 5.43 4.92 4.30
C ILE A 152 4.61 5.43 5.49
N ILE A 153 3.62 4.63 5.92
CA ILE A 153 2.90 4.85 7.17
C ILE A 153 3.37 3.81 8.19
N PRO A 154 3.86 4.23 9.37
CA PRO A 154 4.41 3.31 10.37
C PRO A 154 3.46 2.17 10.71
N ILE A 155 3.98 0.95 10.85
CA ILE A 155 3.17 -0.21 11.26
C ILE A 155 3.02 -0.17 12.78
N LEU A 156 1.77 -0.14 13.26
CA LEU A 156 1.45 -0.21 14.68
C LEU A 156 1.01 -1.61 15.06
N THR A 157 1.52 -2.12 16.19
CA THR A 157 1.07 -3.40 16.75
C THR A 157 0.09 -3.12 17.88
N VAL A 158 -1.18 -3.46 17.67
CA VAL A 158 -2.25 -3.23 18.63
C VAL A 158 -2.86 -4.59 18.97
N PHE A 159 -2.84 -4.97 20.26
CA PHE A 159 -3.30 -6.28 20.74
C PHE A 159 -2.69 -7.49 19.98
N GLY A 160 -1.43 -7.38 19.54
CA GLY A 160 -0.73 -8.43 18.79
C GLY A 160 -1.05 -8.48 17.29
N VAL A 161 -1.81 -7.53 16.76
CA VAL A 161 -2.12 -7.40 15.33
C VAL A 161 -1.38 -6.19 14.76
N ASP A 162 -0.70 -6.39 13.63
CA ASP A 162 -0.06 -5.32 12.88
C ASP A 162 -1.08 -4.57 12.01
N ILE A 163 -1.08 -3.23 12.10
CA ILE A 163 -1.98 -2.33 11.39
C ILE A 163 -1.13 -1.33 10.59
N PRO A 164 -1.26 -1.26 9.26
CA PRO A 164 -2.23 -1.99 8.43
C PRO A 164 -1.85 -3.48 8.25
N SER A 165 -2.84 -4.37 8.24
CA SER A 165 -2.63 -5.78 7.90
C SER A 165 -2.71 -5.93 6.38
N LEU A 166 -1.58 -6.21 5.75
CA LEU A 166 -1.48 -6.32 4.30
C LEU A 166 -1.25 -7.78 3.87
N PRO A 167 -1.66 -8.15 2.65
CA PRO A 167 -1.40 -9.49 2.11
C PRO A 167 0.10 -9.80 2.07
N LYS A 168 0.44 -11.04 2.38
CA LYS A 168 1.81 -11.55 2.31
C LYS A 168 2.02 -12.34 1.02
N ASP A 169 3.23 -12.31 0.49
CA ASP A 169 3.66 -13.18 -0.59
C ASP A 169 4.00 -14.60 -0.09
N GLU A 170 4.46 -15.45 -1.02
CA GLU A 170 4.82 -16.85 -0.75
C GLU A 170 5.98 -16.97 0.24
N ASP A 171 6.84 -15.96 0.30
CA ASP A 171 7.97 -15.87 1.23
C ASP A 171 7.56 -15.33 2.60
N GLY A 172 6.28 -14.93 2.76
CA GLY A 172 5.74 -14.37 4.00
C GLY A 172 6.05 -12.88 4.20
N ASN A 173 6.63 -12.22 3.19
CA ASN A 173 6.92 -10.80 3.18
C ASN A 173 5.70 -10.00 2.72
N ILE A 174 5.64 -8.73 3.12
CA ILE A 174 4.58 -7.82 2.66
C ILE A 174 5.17 -6.99 1.53
N THR A 175 4.76 -7.28 0.30
CA THR A 175 5.22 -6.56 -0.89
C THR A 175 4.04 -5.92 -1.61
N LEU A 176 4.08 -4.59 -1.74
CA LEU A 176 3.17 -3.85 -2.60
C LEU A 176 3.69 -3.99 -4.03
N ARG A 177 2.83 -4.37 -4.96
CA ARG A 177 3.26 -4.70 -6.33
C ARG A 177 2.22 -4.33 -7.37
N GLY A 178 2.71 -3.89 -8.52
CA GLY A 178 1.93 -3.76 -9.74
C GLY A 178 2.69 -4.36 -10.90
N ARG A 179 2.00 -5.14 -11.74
CA ARG A 179 2.62 -5.94 -12.79
C ARG A 179 1.77 -5.92 -14.06
N SER A 180 2.43 -5.83 -15.20
CA SER A 180 1.79 -5.90 -16.51
C SER A 180 2.67 -6.70 -17.46
N THR A 181 2.09 -7.75 -18.07
CA THR A 181 2.76 -8.56 -19.10
C THR A 181 2.04 -8.38 -20.42
N ILE A 182 2.79 -8.15 -21.49
CA ILE A 182 2.26 -8.15 -22.86
C ILE A 182 3.12 -9.01 -23.76
N ARG A 183 2.50 -9.42 -24.87
CA ARG A 183 3.19 -9.95 -26.04
C ARG A 183 3.37 -8.82 -27.05
N LEU A 184 4.56 -8.74 -27.62
CA LEU A 184 4.99 -7.74 -28.60
C LEU A 184 5.00 -8.34 -30.00
#